data_AF-A0A225W0M4-F1
#
_entry.id   AF-A0A225W0M4-F1
#
_cell.length_a   1.000
_cell.length_b   1.000
_cell.length_c   1.000
_cell.angle_alpha   90.00
_cell.angle_beta   90.00
_cell.angle_gamma   90.00
#
_symmetry.space_group_name_H-M   'P 1'
#
loop_
_entity.id
_entity.type
_entity.pdbx_description
1 polymer ?
#
loop_
_entity_poly.entity_id
_entity_poly.type
_entity_poly.pdbx_seq_one_letter_code
_entity_poly.pdbx_strand_id
1 'polypeptide(L)'
;MSDWLVWIYWIYPIAWCLHGLAVHQYRSSMFEVCVYEGEDYFLDFGMYMGEYYLSLYDVPSLKSWIIYGIISIDFLLLSVP
;
A
#
# COMPACT_ATOMS: atom_id res chain seq x y z
N MET A 1 3.58 0.92 19.73
CA MET A 1 2.21 0.39 19.89
C MET A 1 2.35 -1.06 20.32
N SER A 2 1.57 -1.59 21.28
CA SER A 2 1.80 -2.98 21.74
C SER A 2 1.37 -4.00 20.68
N ASP A 3 2.27 -4.90 20.31
CA ASP A 3 2.16 -5.78 19.13
C ASP A 3 1.02 -6.82 19.20
N TRP A 4 0.37 -7.00 20.36
CA TRP A 4 -0.69 -8.00 20.54
C TRP A 4 -2.05 -7.61 19.95
N LEU A 5 -2.28 -6.34 19.63
CA LEU A 5 -3.55 -5.84 19.04
C LEU A 5 -3.52 -5.73 17.51
N VAL A 6 -2.40 -6.02 16.87
CA VAL A 6 -2.21 -5.83 15.42
C VAL A 6 -3.19 -6.69 14.60
N TRP A 7 -3.62 -7.84 15.10
CA TRP A 7 -4.58 -8.69 14.40
C TRP A 7 -5.95 -8.03 14.17
N ILE A 8 -6.37 -7.09 15.03
CA ILE A 8 -7.66 -6.38 14.89
C ILE A 8 -7.65 -5.51 13.63
N TYR A 9 -6.51 -4.90 13.30
CA TYR A 9 -6.35 -4.10 12.08
C TYR A 9 -6.74 -4.89 10.82
N TRP A 10 -6.39 -6.17 10.78
CA TRP A 10 -6.68 -7.05 9.64
C TRP A 10 -8.15 -7.46 9.52
N ILE A 11 -8.99 -7.23 10.53
CA ILE A 11 -10.44 -7.50 10.48
C ILE A 11 -11.20 -6.33 9.83
N TYR A 12 -10.66 -5.11 9.88
CA TYR A 12 -11.33 -3.95 9.32
C TYR A 12 -11.17 -3.91 7.79
N PRO A 13 -12.25 -4.01 6.99
CA PRO A 13 -12.16 -3.96 5.53
C PRO A 13 -11.56 -2.64 4.99
N ILE A 14 -11.67 -1.55 5.77
CA ILE A 14 -11.06 -0.25 5.47
C ILE A 14 -9.53 -0.33 5.45
N ALA A 15 -8.92 -1.17 6.29
CA ALA A 15 -7.46 -1.36 6.30
C ALA A 15 -6.96 -1.91 4.97
N TRP A 16 -7.65 -2.94 4.45
CA TRP A 16 -7.35 -3.56 3.16
C TRP A 16 -7.54 -2.58 1.98
N CYS A 17 -8.59 -1.76 2.04
CA CYS A 17 -8.80 -0.70 1.05
C CYS A 17 -7.67 0.34 1.09
N LEU A 18 -7.23 0.75 2.28
CA LEU A 18 -6.15 1.73 2.42
C LEU A 18 -4.83 1.19 1.86
N HIS A 19 -4.51 -0.08 2.09
CA HIS A 19 -3.37 -0.74 1.46
C HIS A 19 -3.51 -0.78 -0.07
N GLY A 20 -4.66 -1.20 -0.60
CA GLY A 20 -4.89 -1.21 -2.05
C GLY A 20 -4.76 0.18 -2.68
N LEU A 21 -5.26 1.22 -2.01
CA LEU A 21 -5.17 2.61 -2.45
C LEU A 21 -3.72 3.14 -2.41
N ALA A 22 -2.99 2.86 -1.34
CA ALA A 22 -1.58 3.23 -1.21
C ALA A 22 -0.78 2.59 -2.35
N VAL A 23 -0.96 1.30 -2.59
CA VAL A 23 -0.31 0.60 -3.71
C VAL A 23 -0.69 1.23 -5.05
N HIS A 24 -1.97 1.53 -5.28
CA HIS A 24 -2.41 2.17 -6.53
C HIS A 24 -1.73 3.53 -6.75
N GLN A 25 -1.64 4.36 -5.69
CA GLN A 25 -1.03 5.69 -5.78
C GLN A 25 0.48 5.62 -5.99
N TYR A 26 1.19 4.85 -5.16
CA TYR A 26 2.65 4.79 -5.15
C TYR A 26 3.23 3.88 -6.25
N ARG A 27 2.43 2.98 -6.84
CA ARG A 27 2.80 2.22 -8.06
C ARG A 27 2.37 2.91 -9.36
N SER A 28 1.98 4.18 -9.29
CA SER A 28 1.76 5.00 -10.48
C SER A 28 3.10 5.31 -11.17
N SER A 29 3.06 5.52 -12.48
CA SER A 29 4.26 5.78 -13.31
C SER A 29 5.04 7.03 -12.88
N MET A 30 4.39 7.97 -12.19
CA MET A 30 5.04 9.16 -11.64
C MET A 30 6.02 8.83 -10.49
N PHE A 31 5.76 7.76 -9.73
CA PHE A 31 6.54 7.36 -8.56
C PHE A 31 7.40 6.11 -8.82
N GLU A 32 7.24 5.48 -9.98
CA GLU A 32 8.08 4.37 -10.47
C GLU A 32 9.36 4.92 -11.14
N VAL A 33 10.07 5.81 -10.43
CA VAL A 33 11.31 6.45 -10.90
C VAL A 33 12.47 6.15 -9.95
N CYS A 34 13.68 6.06 -10.50
CA CYS A 34 14.91 5.83 -9.73
C CYS A 34 15.35 7.09 -8.99
N VAL A 35 15.30 8.24 -9.67
CA VAL A 35 15.65 9.55 -9.09
C VAL A 35 14.36 10.34 -8.87
N TYR A 36 14.12 10.75 -7.63
CA TYR A 36 12.98 11.60 -7.28
C TYR A 36 13.49 12.79 -6.47
N GLU A 37 13.16 14.01 -6.92
CA GLU A 37 13.59 15.28 -6.31
C GLU A 37 15.11 15.43 -6.06
N GLY A 38 15.94 14.71 -6.83
CA GLY A 38 17.40 14.79 -6.75
C GLY A 38 18.07 13.70 -5.92
N GLU A 39 17.29 12.84 -5.26
CA GLU A 39 17.77 11.67 -4.52
C GLU A 39 17.64 10.40 -5.37
N ASP A 40 18.66 9.54 -5.38
CA ASP A 40 18.69 8.28 -6.16
C ASP A 40 18.36 7.07 -5.27
N TYR A 41 17.08 6.71 -5.26
CA TYR A 41 16.55 5.60 -4.47
C TYR A 41 17.06 4.23 -4.97
N PHE A 42 17.41 4.14 -6.25
CA PHE A 42 17.85 2.88 -6.83
C PHE A 42 19.29 2.55 -6.43
N LEU A 43 20.17 3.54 -6.35
CA LEU A 43 21.54 3.34 -5.87
C LEU A 43 21.61 3.06 -4.37
N ASP A 44 20.79 3.76 -3.58
CA ASP A 44 20.84 3.66 -2.12
C ASP A 44 20.10 2.44 -1.57
N PHE A 45 18.95 2.10 -2.18
CA PHE A 45 18.05 1.07 -1.65
C PHE A 45 17.75 -0.07 -2.63
N GLY A 46 18.11 0.07 -3.92
CA GLY A 46 17.85 -0.96 -4.94
C GLY A 46 16.38 -1.07 -5.37
N MET A 47 15.57 -0.07 -5.06
CA MET A 47 14.12 -0.06 -5.32
C MET A 47 13.68 1.31 -5.85
N TYR A 48 12.56 1.33 -6.56
CA TYR A 48 11.96 2.58 -7.03
C TYR A 48 11.43 3.38 -5.86
N MET A 49 11.37 4.71 -6.01
CA MET A 49 10.88 5.62 -4.97
C MET A 49 9.52 5.16 -4.39
N GLY A 50 8.54 4.84 -5.24
CA GLY A 50 7.23 4.37 -4.79
C GLY A 50 7.26 3.07 -3.98
N GLU A 51 8.14 2.13 -4.34
CA GLU A 51 8.30 0.88 -3.58
C GLU A 51 8.99 1.11 -2.23
N TYR A 52 9.98 2.00 -2.20
CA TYR A 52 10.65 2.43 -0.99
C TYR A 52 9.67 3.04 0.02
N TYR A 53 8.83 3.98 -0.40
CA TYR A 53 7.81 4.59 0.47
C TYR A 53 6.79 3.58 0.99
N LEU A 54 6.39 2.60 0.17
CA LEU A 54 5.49 1.54 0.62
C LEU A 54 6.17 0.66 1.69
N SER A 55 7.45 0.32 1.50
CA SER A 55 8.21 -0.49 2.45
C SER A 55 8.43 0.18 3.81
N LEU A 56 8.54 1.52 3.85
CA LEU A 56 8.66 2.29 5.11
C LEU A 56 7.44 2.09 6.03
N TYR A 57 6.27 1.88 5.45
CA TYR A 57 5.02 1.64 6.18
C TYR A 57 4.66 0.16 6.27
N ASP A 58 5.59 -0.74 5.90
CA ASP A 58 5.36 -2.19 5.80
C ASP A 58 4.15 -2.54 4.91
N VAL A 59 3.87 -1.67 3.93
CA VAL A 59 2.78 -1.86 2.98
C VAL A 59 3.32 -2.67 1.80
N PRO A 60 2.64 -3.76 1.43
CA PRO A 60 3.09 -4.62 0.34
C PRO A 60 3.03 -3.89 -1.01
N SER A 61 4.10 -3.94 -1.80
CA SER A 61 4.20 -3.24 -3.08
C SER A 61 3.55 -3.97 -4.28
N LEU A 62 2.99 -5.16 -4.04
CA LEU A 62 2.38 -6.00 -5.07
C LEU A 62 1.06 -5.40 -5.56
N LYS A 63 0.92 -5.21 -6.87
CA LYS A 63 -0.31 -4.68 -7.51
C LYS A 63 -1.56 -5.54 -7.26
N SER A 64 -1.42 -6.81 -6.84
CA SER A 64 -2.55 -7.66 -6.44
C SER A 64 -3.34 -7.10 -5.24
N TRP A 65 -2.70 -6.30 -4.38
CA TRP A 65 -3.34 -5.64 -3.25
C TRP A 65 -4.44 -4.65 -3.64
N ILE A 66 -4.38 -4.13 -4.87
CA ILE A 66 -5.45 -3.28 -5.41
C ILE A 66 -6.76 -4.08 -5.51
N ILE A 67 -6.70 -5.32 -5.99
CA ILE A 67 -7.88 -6.20 -6.13
C ILE A 67 -8.42 -6.58 -4.74
N TYR A 68 -7.54 -6.90 -3.78
CA TYR A 68 -7.96 -7.17 -2.41
C TYR A 68 -8.67 -5.96 -1.77
N GLY A 69 -8.16 -4.75 -2.01
CA GLY A 69 -8.82 -3.51 -1.58
C GLY A 69 -10.21 -3.32 -2.19
N ILE A 70 -10.36 -3.58 -3.49
CA ILE A 70 -11.66 -3.48 -4.20
C ILE A 70 -12.67 -4.48 -3.62
N ILE A 71 -12.28 -5.76 -3.48
CA ILE A 71 -13.17 -6.79 -2.92
C ILE A 71 -13.58 -6.44 -1.47
N SER A 72 -12.65 -5.90 -0.69
CA SER A 72 -12.92 -5.50 0.70
C SER A 72 -13.92 -4.34 0.78
N ILE A 73 -13.84 -3.39 -0.15
CA ILE A 73 -14.80 -2.28 -0.25
C ILE A 73 -16.16 -2.74 -0.76
N ASP A 74 -16.20 -3.65 -1.73
CA ASP A 74 -17.45 -4.18 -2.28
C ASP A 74 -18.22 -4.96 -1.21
N PHE A 75 -17.52 -5.80 -0.43
CA PHE A 75 -18.08 -6.47 0.73
C PHE A 75 -18.63 -5.48 1.77
N LEU A 76 -17.91 -4.40 2.05
CA LEU A 76 -18.39 -3.35 2.95
C LEU A 76 -19.66 -2.69 2.39
N LEU A 77 -19.68 -2.31 1.11
CA LEU A 77 -20.83 -1.63 0.49
C LEU A 77 -22.08 -2.52 0.46
N LEU A 78 -21.94 -3.83 0.20
CA LEU A 78 -23.04 -4.79 0.25
C LEU A 78 -23.61 -5.00 1.67
N SER A 79 -22.85 -4.66 2.70
CA SER A 79 -23.29 -4.75 4.10
C SER A 79 -24.02 -3.49 4.61
N VAL A 80 -23.98 -2.40 3.85
CA VAL A 80 -24.69 -1.15 4.18
C VAL A 80 -26.10 -1.19 3.55
N PRO A 81 -27.18 -1.21 4.36
CA PRO A 81 -28.56 -1.28 3.87
C PRO A 81 -29.03 0.01 3.19
#